data_AF-A0A815M7B4-F1
#
_entry.id   AF-A0A815M7B4-F1
#
_cell.length_a   1.000
_cell.length_b   1.000
_cell.length_c   1.000
_cell.angle_alpha   90.00
_cell.angle_beta   90.00
_cell.angle_gamma   90.00
#
_symmetry.space_group_name_H-M   'P 1'
#
loop_
_entity.id
_entity.type
_entity.pdbx_description
1 polymer ?
#
loop_
_entity_poly.entity_id
_entity_poly.type
_entity_poly.pdbx_seq_one_letter_code
_entity_poly.pdbx_strand_id
1 'polypeptide(L)'
;MARRQLSVNEKTWIVKHMYRLEYPINVQRLWCKQINNNPPHRDTIRVLMKKYEQTGSVLDISPPGRSVSVTDQGVKDEVPSVLQKEPRTSIHQMSTDLSISRSSVRRIYKSMGFKLYIPRLIHELNEDDFD
;
A
#
# COMPACT_ATOMS: atom_id res chain seq x y z
N MET A 1 25.63 -7.88 10.16
CA MET A 1 25.99 -7.61 8.76
C MET A 1 24.71 -7.34 7.98
N ALA A 2 24.46 -6.10 7.54
CA ALA A 2 23.28 -5.79 6.74
C ALA A 2 23.36 -6.52 5.39
N ARG A 3 22.27 -7.19 4.99
CA ARG A 3 22.22 -7.88 3.69
C ARG A 3 22.14 -6.82 2.58
N ARG A 4 23.09 -6.83 1.64
CA ARG A 4 23.05 -5.99 0.43
C ARG A 4 21.77 -6.29 -0.35
N GLN A 5 20.98 -5.27 -0.64
CA GLN A 5 19.85 -5.39 -1.55
C GLN A 5 20.36 -5.38 -3.00
N LEU A 6 19.85 -6.31 -3.81
CA LEU A 6 20.19 -6.37 -5.24
C LEU A 6 19.44 -5.27 -5.99
N SER A 7 20.15 -4.57 -6.87
CA SER A 7 19.53 -3.63 -7.82
C SER A 7 18.61 -4.35 -8.80
N VAL A 8 17.68 -3.63 -9.43
CA VAL A 8 16.81 -4.19 -10.47
C VAL A 8 17.66 -4.80 -11.59
N ASN A 9 18.66 -4.07 -12.09
CA ASN A 9 19.57 -4.53 -13.15
C ASN A 9 20.27 -5.85 -12.77
N GLU A 10 20.79 -5.91 -11.54
CA GLU A 10 21.44 -7.10 -10.98
C GLU A 10 20.50 -8.31 -10.95
N LYS A 11 19.26 -8.11 -10.52
CA LYS A 11 18.26 -9.18 -10.48
C LYS A 11 17.85 -9.63 -11.89
N THR A 12 17.64 -8.72 -12.85
CA THR A 12 17.37 -9.09 -14.25
C THR A 12 18.53 -9.89 -14.85
N TRP A 13 19.77 -9.50 -14.54
CA TRP A 13 20.95 -10.24 -14.99
C TRP A 13 20.95 -11.67 -14.45
N ILE A 14 20.60 -11.85 -13.16
CA ILE A 14 20.50 -13.18 -12.53
C ILE A 14 19.42 -14.00 -13.23
N VAL A 15 18.21 -13.47 -13.42
CA VAL A 15 17.11 -14.18 -14.06
C VAL A 15 17.49 -14.63 -15.47
N LYS A 16 18.08 -13.73 -16.28
CA LYS A 16 18.55 -14.05 -17.63
C LYS A 16 19.56 -15.21 -17.65
N HIS A 17 20.51 -15.22 -16.73
CA HIS A 17 21.56 -16.24 -16.70
C HIS A 17 21.11 -17.54 -16.01
N MET A 18 20.12 -17.49 -15.12
CA MET A 18 19.52 -18.68 -14.51
C MET A 18 18.86 -19.57 -15.56
N TYR A 19 18.12 -19.00 -16.52
CA TYR A 19 17.55 -19.79 -17.63
C TYR A 19 18.59 -20.43 -18.54
N ARG A 20 19.80 -19.86 -18.62
CA ARG A 20 20.90 -20.40 -19.43
C ARG A 20 21.72 -21.46 -18.70
N LEU A 21 21.93 -21.29 -17.39
CA LEU A 21 22.91 -22.06 -16.62
C LEU A 21 22.29 -23.08 -15.64
N GLU A 22 20.96 -23.02 -15.47
CA GLU A 22 20.06 -23.88 -14.67
C GLU A 22 20.34 -23.93 -13.16
N TYR A 23 21.59 -23.80 -12.74
CA TYR A 23 22.04 -23.96 -11.38
C TYR A 23 22.56 -22.63 -10.78
N PRO A 24 22.11 -22.24 -9.56
CA PRO A 24 22.53 -21.00 -8.90
C PRO A 24 24.04 -20.85 -8.73
N ILE A 25 24.76 -21.96 -8.55
CA ILE A 25 26.22 -21.95 -8.36
C ILE A 25 26.96 -21.51 -9.64
N ASN A 26 26.43 -21.84 -10.81
CA ASN A 26 27.01 -21.44 -12.08
C ASN A 26 26.81 -19.93 -12.31
N VAL A 27 25.65 -19.41 -11.88
CA VAL A 27 25.37 -17.97 -11.90
C VAL A 27 26.30 -17.21 -10.96
N GLN A 28 26.57 -17.70 -9.75
CA GLN A 28 27.56 -17.10 -8.85
C GLN A 28 28.97 -17.12 -9.44
N ARG A 29 29.39 -18.23 -10.06
CA ARG A 29 30.70 -18.33 -10.72
C ARG A 29 30.84 -17.34 -11.87
N LEU A 30 29.79 -17.17 -12.68
CA LEU A 30 29.77 -16.20 -13.76
C LEU A 30 29.75 -14.75 -13.22
N TRP A 31 29.00 -14.52 -12.14
CA TRP A 31 28.95 -13.24 -11.46
C TRP A 31 30.34 -12.78 -11.02
N CYS A 32 31.09 -13.65 -10.32
CA CYS A 32 32.46 -13.33 -9.90
C CYS A 32 33.41 -13.00 -11.06
N LYS A 33 33.13 -13.49 -12.28
CA LYS A 33 33.95 -13.19 -13.46
C LYS A 33 33.57 -11.86 -14.12
N GLN A 34 32.30 -11.47 -14.07
CA GLN A 34 31.77 -10.34 -14.83
C GLN A 34 31.51 -9.09 -13.99
N ILE A 35 31.27 -9.28 -12.69
CA ILE A 35 30.85 -8.22 -11.77
C ILE A 35 31.88 -8.16 -10.63
N ASN A 36 32.54 -7.00 -10.49
CA ASN A 36 33.55 -6.73 -9.45
C ASN A 36 32.91 -6.52 -8.05
N ASN A 37 31.92 -7.32 -7.68
CA ASN A 37 31.32 -7.29 -6.35
C ASN A 37 30.96 -8.71 -5.87
N ASN A 38 30.69 -8.83 -4.56
CA ASN A 38 30.36 -10.13 -3.98
C ASN A 38 29.05 -10.67 -4.56
N PRO A 39 29.03 -11.94 -5.03
CA PRO A 39 27.84 -12.54 -5.59
C PRO A 39 26.74 -12.68 -4.53
N PRO A 40 25.46 -12.60 -4.92
CA PRO A 40 24.37 -12.91 -4.01
C PRO A 40 24.42 -14.37 -3.57
N HIS A 41 23.90 -14.66 -2.37
CA HIS A 41 23.83 -16.03 -1.87
C HIS A 41 22.94 -16.91 -2.76
N ARG A 42 23.26 -18.20 -2.86
CA ARG A 42 22.50 -19.18 -3.66
C ARG A 42 21.00 -19.18 -3.34
N ASP A 43 20.65 -18.99 -2.07
CA ASP A 43 19.26 -18.99 -1.63
C ASP A 43 18.55 -17.70 -2.05
N THR A 44 19.26 -16.56 -2.10
CA THR A 44 18.73 -15.32 -2.65
C THR A 44 18.40 -15.48 -4.13
N ILE A 45 19.26 -16.17 -4.89
CA ILE A 45 19.04 -16.47 -6.31
C ILE A 45 17.80 -17.38 -6.47
N ARG A 46 17.66 -18.42 -5.64
CA ARG A 46 16.49 -19.32 -5.67
C ARG A 46 15.18 -18.60 -5.32
N VAL A 47 15.18 -17.78 -4.26
CA VAL A 47 14.01 -16.99 -3.85
C VAL A 47 13.62 -16.00 -4.95
N LEU A 48 14.60 -15.36 -5.58
CA LEU A 48 14.37 -14.46 -6.70
C LEU A 48 13.72 -15.19 -7.88
N MET A 49 14.26 -16.35 -8.28
CA MET A 49 13.68 -17.15 -9.38
C MET A 49 12.28 -17.62 -9.06
N LYS A 50 12.02 -18.15 -7.85
CA LYS A 50 10.69 -18.57 -7.44
C LYS A 50 9.68 -17.41 -7.51
N LYS A 51 10.08 -16.24 -7.02
CA LYS A 51 9.25 -15.03 -7.10
C LYS A 51 8.98 -14.62 -8.56
N TYR A 52 10.00 -14.70 -9.41
CA TYR A 52 9.89 -14.37 -10.81
C TYR A 52 8.96 -15.35 -11.55
N GLU A 53 9.07 -16.66 -11.31
CA GLU A 53 8.17 -17.67 -11.88
C GLU A 53 6.71 -17.46 -11.44
N GLN A 54 6.49 -17.00 -10.21
CA GLN A 54 5.15 -16.76 -9.68
C GLN A 54 4.50 -15.47 -10.21
N THR A 55 5.28 -14.40 -10.39
CA THR A 55 4.74 -13.06 -10.65
C THR A 55 5.15 -12.47 -12.01
N GLY A 56 6.13 -13.06 -12.69
CA GLY A 56 6.79 -12.50 -13.86
C GLY A 56 7.63 -11.24 -13.58
N SER A 57 7.77 -10.84 -12.32
CA SER A 57 8.37 -9.55 -11.95
C SER A 57 9.60 -9.71 -11.06
N VAL A 58 10.57 -8.84 -11.33
CA VAL A 58 11.83 -8.73 -10.59
C VAL A 58 11.74 -7.64 -9.49
N LEU A 59 10.72 -6.79 -9.55
CA LEU A 59 10.53 -5.67 -8.65
C LEU A 59 10.21 -6.13 -7.24
N ASP A 60 10.79 -5.49 -6.23
CA ASP A 60 10.43 -5.75 -4.84
C ASP A 60 9.02 -5.25 -4.56
N ILE A 61 8.21 -6.14 -3.99
CA ILE A 61 6.88 -5.78 -3.53
C ILE A 61 7.09 -4.97 -2.26
N SER A 62 6.52 -3.76 -2.22
CA SER A 62 6.50 -2.98 -0.98
C SER A 62 5.92 -3.86 0.12
N PRO A 63 6.60 -4.03 1.27
CA PRO A 63 6.05 -4.84 2.34
C PRO A 63 4.65 -4.32 2.68
N PRO A 64 3.69 -5.22 2.95
CA PRO A 64 2.38 -4.79 3.40
C PRO A 64 2.60 -3.94 4.65
N GLY A 65 2.10 -2.70 4.61
CA GLY A 65 2.21 -1.79 5.75
C GLY A 65 1.54 -2.38 6.99
N ARG A 66 1.84 -1.82 8.16
CA ARG A 66 1.19 -2.23 9.41
C ARG A 66 -0.33 -2.05 9.28
N SER A 67 -1.08 -3.14 9.45
CA SER A 67 -2.54 -3.09 9.47
C SER A 67 -3.01 -2.18 10.60
N VAL A 68 -3.78 -1.14 10.26
CA VAL A 68 -4.43 -0.28 11.25
C VAL A 68 -5.69 -1.00 11.72
N SER A 69 -5.68 -1.45 12.98
CA SER A 69 -6.61 -2.41 13.62
C SER A 69 -8.11 -2.07 13.62
N VAL A 70 -8.55 -0.99 12.96
CA VAL A 70 -9.95 -0.53 13.01
C VAL A 70 -10.40 -0.02 11.64
N THR A 71 -9.83 -0.59 10.58
CA THR A 71 -10.23 -0.30 9.20
C THR A 71 -10.48 -1.60 8.45
N ASP A 72 -11.16 -2.52 9.13
CA ASP A 72 -11.73 -3.70 8.49
C ASP A 72 -12.63 -3.27 7.34
N GLN A 73 -12.59 -4.02 6.25
CA GLN A 73 -13.26 -3.65 5.02
C GLN A 73 -14.76 -3.43 5.24
N GLY A 74 -15.41 -4.27 6.06
CA GLY A 74 -16.84 -4.11 6.39
C GLY A 74 -17.17 -2.76 7.03
N VAL A 75 -16.33 -2.31 7.98
CA VAL A 75 -16.52 -1.00 8.63
C VAL A 75 -16.33 0.17 7.65
N LYS A 76 -15.42 0.03 6.68
CA LYS A 76 -15.24 1.06 5.63
C LYS A 76 -16.44 1.17 4.70
N ASP A 77 -17.19 0.09 4.52
CA ASP A 77 -18.32 0.02 3.61
C ASP A 77 -19.64 0.47 4.29
N GLU A 78 -19.73 0.35 5.62
CA GLU A 78 -20.88 0.80 6.42
C GLU A 78 -20.95 2.32 6.60
N VAL A 79 -19.83 2.98 6.94
CA VAL A 79 -19.78 4.45 7.12
C VAL A 79 -20.35 5.24 5.92
N PRO A 80 -19.97 4.96 4.64
CA PRO A 80 -20.52 5.68 3.50
C PRO A 80 -22.00 5.35 3.28
N SER A 81 -22.45 4.14 3.61
CA SER A 81 -23.85 3.74 3.54
C SER A 81 -24.72 4.55 4.51
N VAL A 82 -24.23 4.78 5.74
CA VAL A 82 -24.91 5.66 6.71
C VAL A 82 -24.87 7.11 6.26
N LEU A 83 -23.73 7.59 5.77
CA LEU A 83 -23.59 8.98 5.29
C LEU A 83 -24.51 9.29 4.10
N GLN A 84 -24.73 8.33 3.21
CA GLN A 84 -25.67 8.48 2.09
C GLN A 84 -27.12 8.59 2.56
N LYS A 85 -27.50 7.84 3.60
CA LYS A 85 -28.85 7.90 4.19
C LYS A 85 -29.05 9.18 4.98
N GLU A 86 -28.05 9.58 5.76
CA GLU A 86 -28.13 10.72 6.67
C GLU A 86 -26.86 11.59 6.59
N PRO A 87 -26.78 12.54 5.63
CA PRO A 87 -25.57 13.33 5.39
C PRO A 87 -25.22 14.30 6.53
N ARG A 88 -26.14 14.52 7.47
CA ARG A 88 -26.00 15.44 8.60
C ARG A 88 -25.53 14.76 9.90
N THR A 89 -25.28 13.45 9.89
CA THR A 89 -24.78 12.74 11.07
C THR A 89 -23.41 13.25 11.48
N SER A 90 -23.25 13.59 12.76
CA SER A 90 -21.95 13.99 13.29
C SER A 90 -21.02 12.78 13.47
N ILE A 91 -19.70 13.02 13.50
CA ILE A 91 -18.71 11.96 13.80
C ILE A 91 -19.00 11.30 15.15
N HIS A 92 -19.51 12.06 16.12
CA HIS A 92 -19.87 11.55 17.44
C HIS A 92 -21.02 10.54 17.35
N GLN A 93 -22.07 10.91 16.63
CA GLN A 93 -23.24 10.06 16.41
C GLN A 93 -22.87 8.82 15.59
N MET A 94 -22.12 8.99 14.49
CA MET A 94 -21.62 7.87 13.68
C MET A 94 -20.77 6.88 14.50
N SER A 95 -19.97 7.39 15.44
CA SER A 95 -19.14 6.59 16.33
C SER A 95 -19.97 5.77 17.31
N THR A 96 -21.07 6.31 17.83
CA THR A 96 -21.99 5.58 18.70
C THR A 96 -22.80 4.55 17.93
N ASP A 97 -23.31 4.92 16.76
CA ASP A 97 -24.23 4.08 15.98
C ASP A 97 -23.52 2.84 15.41
N LEU A 98 -22.27 3.01 14.96
CA LEU A 98 -21.46 1.92 14.42
C LEU A 98 -20.55 1.25 15.46
N SER A 99 -20.52 1.74 16.71
CA SER A 99 -19.62 1.25 17.77
C SER A 99 -18.13 1.29 17.39
N ILE A 100 -17.72 2.30 16.62
CA ILE A 100 -16.33 2.50 16.15
C ILE A 100 -15.72 3.70 16.88
N SER A 101 -14.42 3.69 17.17
CA SER A 101 -13.72 4.87 17.67
C SER A 101 -13.88 6.11 16.75
N ARG A 102 -14.07 7.29 17.35
CA ARG A 102 -14.13 8.59 16.64
C ARG A 102 -12.93 8.83 15.73
N SER A 103 -11.74 8.39 16.15
CA SER A 103 -10.51 8.50 15.36
C SER A 103 -10.56 7.68 14.07
N SER A 104 -11.19 6.51 14.09
CA SER A 104 -11.38 5.70 12.88
C SER A 104 -12.40 6.31 11.93
N VAL A 105 -13.55 6.77 12.44
CA VAL A 105 -14.54 7.48 11.62
C VAL A 105 -13.89 8.69 10.94
N ARG A 106 -13.11 9.48 11.67
CA ARG A 106 -12.34 10.61 11.12
C ARG A 106 -11.37 10.18 10.01
N ARG A 107 -10.65 9.07 10.19
CA ARG A 107 -9.74 8.53 9.15
C ARG A 107 -10.49 8.10 7.90
N ILE A 108 -11.64 7.45 8.06
CA ILE A 108 -12.49 7.01 6.95
C ILE A 108 -13.00 8.21 6.15
N TYR A 109 -13.55 9.24 6.82
CA TYR A 109 -13.95 10.50 6.17
C TYR A 109 -12.79 11.13 5.38
N LYS A 110 -11.60 11.20 5.98
CA LYS A 110 -10.41 11.74 5.31
C LYS A 110 -10.03 10.92 4.06
N SER A 111 -10.13 9.59 4.14
CA SER A 111 -9.83 8.71 3.00
C SER A 111 -10.82 8.85 1.84
N MET A 112 -12.08 9.23 2.14
CA MET A 112 -13.12 9.50 1.13
C MET A 112 -13.07 10.95 0.60
N GLY A 113 -12.21 11.81 1.15
CA GLY A 113 -12.12 13.22 0.76
C GLY A 113 -13.23 14.11 1.34
N PHE A 114 -14.02 13.63 2.31
CA PHE A 114 -15.06 14.44 2.94
C PHE A 114 -14.49 15.42 3.98
N LYS A 115 -15.12 16.60 4.08
CA LYS A 115 -14.85 17.56 5.15
C LYS A 115 -15.46 17.07 6.46
N LEU A 116 -14.72 17.23 7.56
CA LEU A 116 -15.04 16.68 8.89
C LEU A 116 -16.02 17.55 9.70
N TYR A 117 -16.60 18.60 9.11
CA TYR A 117 -17.44 19.57 9.79
C TYR A 117 -18.73 19.82 9.01
N ILE A 118 -19.80 20.06 9.74
CA ILE A 118 -21.10 20.44 9.20
C ILE A 118 -21.15 21.98 9.18
N PRO A 119 -21.38 22.62 8.02
CA PRO A 119 -21.61 24.07 7.96
C PRO A 119 -22.82 24.43 8.82
N ARG A 120 -22.67 25.37 9.75
CA ARG A 120 -23.77 25.82 10.63
C ARG A 120 -24.48 27.07 10.09
N LEU A 121 -23.79 27.84 9.27
CA LEU A 121 -24.25 29.10 8.74
C LEU A 121 -23.92 29.12 7.25
N ILE A 122 -24.97 29.16 6.44
CA ILE A 122 -24.88 29.33 4.99
C ILE A 122 -25.51 30.70 4.76
N HIS A 123 -24.70 31.66 4.33
CA HIS A 123 -25.21 32.95 3.88
C HIS A 123 -25.70 32.78 2.46
N GLU A 124 -26.98 33.07 2.25
CA GLU A 124 -27.56 33.23 0.93
C GLU A 124 -27.55 34.73 0.63
N LEU A 125 -27.03 35.11 -0.53
CA LEU A 125 -27.14 36.48 -1.03
C LEU A 125 -28.54 36.58 -1.64
N ASN A 126 -29.46 37.21 -0.92
CA ASN A 126 -30.77 37.55 -1.46
C ASN A 126 -30.63 38.81 -2.31
N GLU A 127 -31.28 38.85 -3.48
CA GLU A 127 -31.26 40.02 -4.37
C GLU A 127 -31.95 41.25 -3.74
N ASP A 128 -32.74 41.05 -2.67
CA ASP A 128 -33.51 42.07 -1.95
C ASP A 128 -32.81 42.64 -0.71
N ASP A 129 -31.57 42.25 -0.41
CA ASP A 129 -30.81 42.88 0.66
C ASP A 129 -30.35 44.27 0.20
N PHE A 130 -31.06 45.31 0.66
CA PHE A 130 -30.71 46.71 0.43
C PHE A 130 -29.34 47.02 1.04
N ASP A 131 -28.43 47.56 0.21
CA ASP A 131 -27.12 48.13 0.60
C ASP A 131 -27.23 49.26 1.63
#